data_AF-A0A935E2X2-F1
#
_entry.id   AF-A0A935E2X2-F1
#
_cell.length_a   1.000
_cell.length_b   1.000
_cell.length_c   1.000
_cell.angle_alpha   90.00
_cell.angle_beta   90.00
_cell.angle_gamma   90.00
#
_symmetry.space_group_name_H-M   'P 1'
#
loop_
_entity.id
_entity.type
_entity.pdbx_description
1 polymer ?
#
loop_
_entity_poly.entity_id
_entity_poly.type
_entity_poly.pdbx_seq_one_letter_code
_entity_poly.pdbx_strand_id
1 'polypeptide(L)'
;MSSYNGFSSPVTLSVSGLPAGISANFSNTVVTPGTTTQLTVTNTSGAVGNYTLLLNGISGAINKSMDFTVGSSLGVGIPTLTSPANNATNIGSLPSLTWAATTNATTYQLQISRRPDFNSLVLNELGITTNSYTVVAPLSGYSEYYWRTCSQFMWNW
;
A
#
# COMPACT_ATOMS: atom_id res chain seq x y z
N MET A 1 40.02 21.78 2.14
CA MET A 1 39.51 20.88 3.20
C MET A 1 38.12 21.38 3.60
N SER A 2 37.07 20.84 2.99
CA SER A 2 35.69 21.28 3.27
C SER A 2 35.08 20.35 4.32
N SER A 3 35.10 20.77 5.58
CA SER A 3 34.34 20.15 6.66
C SER A 3 32.86 20.48 6.47
N TYR A 4 31.99 19.46 6.54
CA TYR A 4 30.54 19.66 6.67
C TYR A 4 30.14 19.26 8.09
N ASN A 5 29.57 20.20 8.86
CA ASN A 5 29.11 19.99 10.25
C ASN A 5 30.17 19.47 11.26
N GLY A 6 31.45 19.85 11.09
CA GLY A 6 32.51 19.55 12.07
C GLY A 6 33.22 18.20 11.90
N PHE A 7 32.86 17.43 10.86
CA PHE A 7 33.59 16.20 10.51
C PHE A 7 34.66 16.49 9.46
N SER A 8 35.92 16.25 9.80
CA SER A 8 37.07 16.22 8.88
C SER A 8 37.59 14.80 8.62
N SER A 9 37.12 13.82 9.40
CA SER A 9 37.50 12.41 9.36
C SER A 9 36.34 11.53 8.87
N PRO A 10 36.61 10.29 8.41
CA PRO A 10 35.57 9.36 8.01
C PRO A 10 34.54 9.13 9.13
N VAL A 11 33.26 9.07 8.76
CA VAL A 11 32.13 8.82 9.65
C VAL A 11 31.63 7.40 9.40
N THR A 12 31.63 6.57 10.45
CA THR A 12 31.00 5.25 10.43
C THR A 12 29.51 5.39 10.73
N LEU A 13 28.68 4.83 9.86
CA LEU A 13 27.22 4.86 9.94
C LEU A 13 26.67 3.51 10.40
N SER A 14 25.67 3.54 11.27
CA SER A 14 24.91 2.37 11.68
C SER A 14 23.45 2.72 11.88
N VAL A 15 22.56 1.72 11.74
CA VAL A 15 21.12 1.88 11.97
C VAL A 15 20.65 0.82 12.96
N SER A 16 19.77 1.22 13.87
CA SER A 16 19.16 0.36 14.89
C SER A 16 17.67 0.63 15.05
N GLY A 17 16.96 -0.22 15.82
CA GLY A 17 15.51 -0.11 16.00
C GLY A 17 14.68 -0.81 14.91
N LEU A 18 15.32 -1.69 14.13
CA LEU A 18 14.63 -2.47 13.10
C LEU A 18 13.68 -3.49 13.76
N PRO A 19 12.38 -3.51 13.40
CA PRO A 19 11.45 -4.55 13.86
C PRO A 19 11.76 -5.89 13.18
N ALA A 20 11.19 -6.98 13.72
CA ALA A 20 11.32 -8.31 13.11
C ALA A 20 10.80 -8.30 11.66
N GLY A 21 11.53 -8.92 10.73
CA GLY A 21 11.16 -9.00 9.31
C GLY A 21 11.52 -7.78 8.47
N ILE A 22 12.18 -6.76 9.06
CA ILE A 22 12.77 -5.62 8.34
C ILE A 22 14.29 -5.66 8.47
N SER A 23 15.00 -5.51 7.36
CA SER A 23 16.44 -5.35 7.30
C SER A 23 16.82 -3.99 6.74
N ALA A 24 18.03 -3.51 7.08
CA ALA A 24 18.57 -2.28 6.51
C ALA A 24 20.04 -2.45 6.19
N ASN A 25 20.47 -1.97 5.03
CA ASN A 25 21.82 -2.12 4.53
C ASN A 25 22.33 -0.83 3.91
N PHE A 26 23.56 -0.42 4.25
CA PHE A 26 24.23 0.70 3.61
C PHE A 26 25.04 0.22 2.41
N SER A 27 25.03 0.98 1.31
CA SER A 27 25.96 0.75 0.19
C SER A 27 27.42 0.89 0.61
N ASN A 28 27.68 1.79 1.57
CA ASN A 28 28.94 1.90 2.28
C ASN A 28 28.69 2.39 3.72
N THR A 29 29.23 1.70 4.70
CA THR A 29 29.06 2.03 6.13
C THR A 29 30.04 3.09 6.62
N VAL A 30 31.06 3.46 5.82
CA VAL A 30 32.01 4.51 6.18
C VAL A 30 32.02 5.58 5.10
N VAL A 31 31.65 6.80 5.45
CA VAL A 31 31.58 7.94 4.51
C VAL A 31 32.61 9.01 4.86
N THR A 32 33.32 9.52 3.86
CA THR A 32 34.19 10.69 4.02
C THR A 32 33.39 11.99 3.81
N PRO A 33 33.71 13.08 4.51
CA PRO A 33 33.06 14.37 4.29
C PRO A 33 33.07 14.78 2.80
N GLY A 34 31.91 15.18 2.27
CA GLY A 34 31.73 15.50 0.84
C GLY A 34 31.27 14.32 -0.04
N THR A 35 31.05 13.14 0.55
CA THR A 35 30.47 11.98 -0.15
C THR A 35 29.10 11.61 0.43
N THR A 36 28.32 10.82 -0.31
CA THR A 36 27.02 10.30 0.12
C THR A 36 27.02 8.77 0.10
N THR A 37 26.12 8.16 0.87
CA THR A 37 25.84 6.72 0.87
C THR A 37 24.33 6.49 0.74
N GLN A 38 23.93 5.32 0.28
CA GLN A 38 22.53 4.91 0.23
C GLN A 38 22.23 3.92 1.35
N LEU A 39 21.15 4.16 2.09
CA LEU A 39 20.54 3.20 2.99
C LEU A 39 19.34 2.54 2.30
N THR A 40 19.38 1.22 2.14
CA THR A 40 18.26 0.43 1.65
C THR A 40 17.59 -0.26 2.82
N VAL A 41 16.30 -0.02 3.03
CA VAL A 41 15.47 -0.70 4.04
C VAL A 41 14.52 -1.64 3.32
N THR A 42 14.54 -2.92 3.68
CA THR A 42 13.73 -3.97 3.05
C THR A 42 12.80 -4.60 4.08
N ASN A 43 11.49 -4.56 3.81
CA ASN A 43 10.51 -5.30 4.59
C ASN A 43 10.14 -6.60 3.85
N THR A 44 10.53 -7.75 4.39
CA THR A 44 10.17 -9.07 3.83
C THR A 44 9.00 -9.73 4.57
N SER A 45 8.82 -9.43 5.86
CA SER A 45 7.80 -10.04 6.70
C SER A 45 7.47 -9.23 7.96
N GLY A 46 7.94 -7.99 8.05
CA GLY A 46 7.62 -7.09 9.13
C GLY A 46 6.16 -6.68 9.10
N ALA A 47 5.58 -6.52 10.28
CA ALA A 47 4.20 -6.05 10.41
C ALA A 47 4.02 -4.70 9.69
N VAL A 48 2.78 -4.38 9.34
CA VAL A 48 2.45 -3.04 8.88
C VAL A 48 2.44 -2.09 10.07
N GLY A 49 2.88 -0.87 9.83
CA GLY A 49 2.98 0.14 10.86
C GLY A 49 4.04 1.17 10.53
N ASN A 50 4.20 2.11 11.46
CA ASN A 50 5.27 3.09 11.42
C ASN A 50 6.39 2.64 12.36
N TYR A 51 7.62 2.69 11.85
CA TYR A 51 8.82 2.30 12.59
C TYR A 51 9.78 3.48 12.66
N THR A 52 10.13 3.88 13.88
CA THR A 52 11.18 4.86 14.12
C THR A 52 12.52 4.14 14.17
N LEU A 53 13.38 4.46 13.22
CA LEU A 53 14.73 3.93 13.12
C LEU A 53 15.73 4.98 13.57
N LEU A 54 16.74 4.54 14.32
CA LEU A 54 17.81 5.39 14.84
C LEU A 54 19.04 5.22 13.95
N LEU A 55 19.40 6.28 13.23
CA LEU A 55 20.64 6.38 12.48
C LEU A 55 21.72 6.99 13.37
N ASN A 56 22.88 6.34 13.48
CA ASN A 56 24.04 6.82 14.22
C ASN A 56 25.21 7.07 13.28
N GLY A 57 25.93 8.17 13.49
CA GLY A 57 27.17 8.52 12.81
C GLY A 57 28.28 8.79 13.83
N ILE A 58 29.37 8.01 13.74
CA ILE A 58 30.50 8.07 14.66
C ILE A 58 31.77 8.44 13.89
N SER A 59 32.49 9.47 14.34
CA SER A 59 33.83 9.82 13.84
C SER A 59 34.73 10.11 15.04
N GLY A 60 35.58 9.14 15.39
CA GLY A 60 36.37 9.19 16.62
C GLY A 60 35.47 9.26 17.86
N ALA A 61 35.65 10.29 18.69
CA ALA A 61 34.85 10.51 19.90
C ALA A 61 33.51 11.22 19.63
N ILE A 62 33.29 11.76 18.42
CA ILE A 62 32.06 12.46 18.08
C ILE A 62 31.01 11.44 17.64
N ASN A 63 29.87 11.44 18.33
CA ASN A 63 28.68 10.67 17.95
C ASN A 63 27.51 11.63 17.71
N LYS A 64 26.79 11.41 16.61
CA LYS A 64 25.54 12.10 16.28
C LYS A 64 24.50 11.07 15.88
N SER A 65 23.29 11.24 16.40
CA SER A 65 22.17 10.38 16.06
C SER A 65 21.02 11.19 15.48
N MET A 66 20.28 10.57 14.58
CA MET A 66 19.04 11.11 14.04
C MET A 66 18.00 10.01 13.94
N ASP A 67 16.76 10.36 14.28
CA ASP A 67 15.63 9.48 14.08
C ASP A 67 15.02 9.73 12.69
N PHE A 68 14.54 8.66 12.07
CA PHE A 68 13.66 8.77 10.91
C PHE A 68 12.57 7.70 10.98
N THR A 69 11.38 8.05 10.51
CA THR A 69 10.23 7.14 10.53
C THR A 69 9.99 6.57 9.14
N VAL A 70 9.86 5.25 9.05
CA VAL A 70 9.42 4.54 7.85
C VAL A 70 8.05 3.93 8.09
N GLY A 71 7.14 4.10 7.13
CA GLY A 71 5.85 3.42 7.13
C GLY A 71 5.89 2.22 6.20
N SER A 72 5.46 1.06 6.66
CA SER A 72 5.17 -0.08 5.78
C SER A 72 3.67 -0.35 5.77
N SER A 73 3.06 -0.37 4.60
CA SER A 73 1.66 -0.76 4.40
C SER A 73 1.57 -1.99 3.48
N LEU A 74 0.52 -2.79 3.65
CA LEU A 74 0.17 -3.80 2.65
C LEU A 74 -0.47 -3.07 1.47
N GLY A 75 0.14 -3.17 0.30
CA GLY A 75 -0.52 -2.82 -0.94
C GLY A 75 -1.69 -3.78 -1.15
N VAL A 76 -2.88 -3.23 -1.40
CA VAL A 76 -4.06 -4.02 -1.79
C VAL A 76 -4.14 -3.96 -3.31
N GLY A 77 -4.10 -5.12 -3.96
CA GLY A 77 -4.16 -5.20 -5.43
C GLY A 77 -5.51 -4.73 -5.99
N ILE A 78 -5.62 -4.54 -7.30
CA ILE A 78 -6.91 -4.20 -7.93
C ILE A 78 -7.67 -5.50 -8.21
N PRO A 79 -8.92 -5.67 -7.75
CA PRO A 79 -9.70 -6.86 -8.09
C PRO A 79 -9.96 -6.95 -9.59
N THR A 80 -9.81 -8.14 -10.15
CA THR A 80 -10.18 -8.40 -11.56
C THR A 80 -11.64 -8.82 -11.63
N LEU A 81 -12.45 -8.13 -12.45
CA LEU A 81 -13.87 -8.46 -12.64
C LEU A 81 -14.00 -9.76 -13.45
N THR A 82 -14.86 -10.69 -13.01
CA THR A 82 -15.00 -12.00 -13.64
C THR A 82 -16.39 -12.25 -14.21
N SER A 83 -17.46 -11.82 -13.52
CA SER A 83 -18.84 -11.92 -14.03
C SER A 83 -19.71 -10.75 -13.57
N PRO A 84 -20.65 -10.25 -14.40
CA PRO A 84 -20.77 -10.50 -15.83
C PRO A 84 -19.51 -10.09 -16.60
N ALA A 85 -19.25 -10.74 -17.74
CA ALA A 85 -18.18 -10.33 -18.63
C ALA A 85 -18.41 -8.90 -19.13
N ASN A 86 -17.33 -8.20 -19.49
CA ASN A 86 -17.45 -6.87 -20.06
C ASN A 86 -18.34 -6.90 -21.33
N ASN A 87 -19.24 -5.94 -21.46
CA ASN A 87 -20.26 -5.85 -22.52
C ASN A 87 -21.26 -7.02 -22.57
N ALA A 88 -21.43 -7.79 -21.50
CA ALA A 88 -22.44 -8.84 -21.47
C ALA A 88 -23.87 -8.28 -21.60
N THR A 89 -24.67 -8.91 -22.46
CA THR A 89 -26.08 -8.57 -22.69
C THR A 89 -27.00 -9.61 -22.07
N ASN A 90 -28.30 -9.28 -21.96
CA ASN A 90 -29.33 -10.17 -21.41
C ASN A 90 -29.04 -10.65 -19.97
N ILE A 91 -28.46 -9.75 -19.18
CA ILE A 91 -28.25 -9.95 -17.75
C ILE A 91 -29.56 -9.67 -17.01
N GLY A 92 -29.95 -10.55 -16.09
CA GLY A 92 -31.16 -10.38 -15.29
C GLY A 92 -31.14 -9.11 -14.43
N SER A 93 -32.31 -8.64 -13.99
CA SER A 93 -32.44 -7.41 -13.19
C SER A 93 -31.80 -7.48 -11.80
N LEU A 94 -31.49 -8.69 -11.30
CA LEU A 94 -30.78 -8.93 -10.05
C LEU A 94 -29.46 -9.66 -10.35
N PRO A 95 -28.49 -9.01 -11.02
CA PRO A 95 -27.26 -9.68 -11.40
C PRO A 95 -26.44 -10.09 -10.17
N SER A 96 -25.77 -11.23 -10.28
CA SER A 96 -24.66 -11.58 -9.39
C SER A 96 -23.36 -11.11 -10.02
N LEU A 97 -22.70 -10.15 -9.37
CA LEU A 97 -21.41 -9.60 -9.76
C LEU A 97 -20.31 -10.35 -9.01
N THR A 98 -19.28 -10.83 -9.72
CA THR A 98 -18.18 -11.59 -9.14
C THR A 98 -16.83 -11.07 -9.61
N TRP A 99 -15.83 -11.16 -8.74
CA TRP A 99 -14.46 -10.73 -9.01
C TRP A 99 -13.45 -11.72 -8.41
N ALA A 100 -12.19 -11.61 -8.83
CA ALA A 100 -11.09 -12.38 -8.28
C ALA A 100 -10.73 -11.87 -6.87
N ALA A 101 -10.47 -12.81 -5.96
CA ALA A 101 -9.95 -12.47 -4.64
C ALA A 101 -8.59 -11.76 -4.78
N THR A 102 -8.42 -10.69 -4.02
CA THR A 102 -7.20 -9.87 -4.05
C THR A 102 -6.36 -10.17 -2.81
N THR A 103 -5.06 -10.39 -3.02
CA THR A 103 -4.10 -10.54 -1.91
C THR A 103 -4.17 -9.34 -0.97
N ASN A 104 -4.22 -9.61 0.34
CA ASN A 104 -4.35 -8.62 1.41
C ASN A 104 -5.70 -7.86 1.44
N ALA A 105 -6.69 -8.16 0.60
CA ALA A 105 -8.00 -7.54 0.75
C ALA A 105 -8.76 -8.18 1.93
N THR A 106 -9.23 -7.36 2.85
CA THR A 106 -10.13 -7.80 3.93
C THR A 106 -11.60 -7.61 3.54
N THR A 107 -11.87 -6.56 2.77
CA THR A 107 -13.21 -6.19 2.30
C THR A 107 -13.13 -5.62 0.89
N TYR A 108 -14.29 -5.50 0.24
CA TYR A 108 -14.47 -4.86 -1.04
C TYR A 108 -15.55 -3.79 -0.95
N GLN A 109 -15.41 -2.77 -1.78
CA GLN A 109 -16.45 -1.81 -2.08
C GLN A 109 -16.90 -2.00 -3.53
N LEU A 110 -18.20 -2.14 -3.74
CA LEU A 110 -18.80 -2.33 -5.06
C LEU A 110 -19.65 -1.11 -5.43
N GLN A 111 -19.44 -0.61 -6.65
CA GLN A 111 -20.25 0.48 -7.20
C GLN A 111 -20.89 0.06 -8.51
N ILE A 112 -22.15 0.46 -8.70
CA ILE A 112 -22.88 0.33 -9.97
C ILE A 112 -23.37 1.72 -10.37
N SER A 113 -23.24 2.08 -11.64
CA SER A 113 -23.67 3.36 -12.19
C SER A 113 -24.28 3.17 -13.59
N ARG A 114 -25.11 4.12 -14.03
CA ARG A 114 -25.54 4.23 -15.44
C ARG A 114 -24.56 5.06 -16.29
N ARG A 115 -23.48 5.55 -15.68
CA ARG A 115 -22.47 6.38 -16.34
C ARG A 115 -21.09 5.80 -16.07
N PRO A 116 -20.19 5.78 -17.07
CA PRO A 116 -18.84 5.23 -16.91
C PRO A 116 -17.95 6.08 -16.00
N ASP A 117 -18.32 7.33 -15.73
CA ASP A 117 -17.62 8.24 -14.83
C ASP A 117 -17.95 8.01 -13.35
N PHE A 118 -18.98 7.19 -13.04
CA PHE A 118 -19.49 6.91 -11.70
C PHE A 118 -19.91 8.17 -10.92
N ASN A 119 -20.24 9.27 -11.60
CA ASN A 119 -20.71 10.51 -10.95
C ASN A 119 -22.17 10.42 -10.44
N SER A 120 -22.92 9.40 -10.89
CA SER A 120 -24.27 9.11 -10.43
C SER A 120 -24.39 7.62 -10.13
N LEU A 121 -24.34 7.26 -8.86
CA LEU A 121 -24.35 5.87 -8.41
C LEU A 121 -25.77 5.34 -8.27
N VAL A 122 -25.98 4.13 -8.76
CA VAL A 122 -27.17 3.32 -8.54
C VAL A 122 -27.00 2.46 -7.30
N LEU A 123 -25.78 1.96 -7.08
CA LEU A 123 -25.38 1.19 -5.91
C LEU A 123 -23.99 1.64 -5.45
N ASN A 124 -23.80 1.68 -4.13
CA ASN A 124 -22.51 1.86 -3.48
C ASN A 124 -22.45 1.00 -2.21
N GLU A 125 -22.07 -0.26 -2.37
CA GLU A 125 -22.00 -1.22 -1.27
C GLU A 125 -20.59 -1.26 -0.69
N LEU A 126 -20.48 -1.35 0.64
CA LEU A 126 -19.22 -1.32 1.39
C LEU A 126 -19.09 -2.58 2.25
N GLY A 127 -17.86 -2.95 2.61
CA GLY A 127 -17.62 -4.00 3.61
C GLY A 127 -17.93 -5.42 3.14
N ILE A 128 -17.96 -5.66 1.82
CA ILE A 128 -18.22 -6.99 1.27
C ILE A 128 -17.02 -7.89 1.59
N THR A 129 -17.22 -8.96 2.35
CA THR A 129 -16.14 -9.88 2.77
C THR A 129 -15.93 -11.06 1.82
N THR A 130 -16.87 -11.27 0.90
CA THR A 130 -16.79 -12.27 -0.17
C THR A 130 -16.32 -11.63 -1.48
N ASN A 131 -16.11 -12.45 -2.50
CA ASN A 131 -15.74 -12.02 -3.85
C ASN A 131 -16.93 -11.98 -4.82
N SER A 132 -18.13 -11.85 -4.27
CA SER A 132 -19.38 -11.83 -5.03
C SER A 132 -20.42 -10.97 -4.33
N TYR A 133 -21.26 -10.29 -5.11
CA TYR A 133 -22.41 -9.57 -4.61
C TYR A 133 -23.59 -9.74 -5.56
N THR A 134 -24.73 -10.17 -5.01
CA THR A 134 -25.99 -10.24 -5.75
C THR A 134 -26.78 -8.97 -5.47
N VAL A 135 -27.09 -8.23 -6.53
CA VAL A 135 -27.91 -7.03 -6.44
C VAL A 135 -29.28 -7.39 -5.88
N VAL A 136 -29.70 -6.68 -4.84
CA VAL A 136 -30.97 -6.94 -4.13
C VAL A 136 -32.12 -6.05 -4.59
N ALA A 137 -31.82 -4.85 -5.11
CA ALA A 137 -32.79 -3.94 -5.70
C ALA A 137 -32.76 -4.07 -7.23
N PRO A 138 -33.88 -4.44 -7.89
CA PRO A 138 -33.86 -4.76 -9.30
C PRO A 138 -33.44 -3.56 -10.16
N LEU A 139 -32.44 -3.78 -11.01
CA LEU A 139 -32.01 -2.84 -12.04
C LEU A 139 -33.09 -2.74 -13.12
N SER A 140 -33.22 -1.55 -13.70
CA SER A 140 -34.16 -1.33 -14.81
C SER A 140 -33.72 -2.13 -16.03
N GLY A 141 -34.66 -2.87 -16.63
CA GLY A 141 -34.41 -3.59 -17.88
C GLY A 141 -34.05 -2.65 -19.04
N TYR A 142 -33.49 -3.22 -20.11
CA TYR A 142 -33.13 -2.51 -21.34
C TYR A 142 -32.25 -1.27 -21.11
N SER A 143 -31.39 -1.32 -20.09
CA SER A 143 -30.52 -0.22 -19.69
C SER A 143 -29.08 -0.70 -19.57
N GLU A 144 -28.14 0.18 -19.90
CA GLU A 144 -26.71 -0.05 -19.70
C GLU A 144 -26.30 0.34 -18.28
N TYR A 145 -25.42 -0.49 -17.69
CA TYR A 145 -24.83 -0.26 -16.38
C TYR A 145 -23.33 -0.57 -16.41
N TYR A 146 -22.59 0.23 -15.66
CA TYR A 146 -21.17 0.10 -15.40
C TYR A 146 -20.98 -0.28 -13.95
N TRP A 147 -20.04 -1.17 -13.67
CA TRP A 147 -19.72 -1.53 -12.30
C TRP A 147 -18.21 -1.61 -12.11
N ARG A 148 -17.78 -1.33 -10.88
CA ARG A 148 -16.39 -1.44 -10.46
C ARG A 148 -16.33 -1.90 -9.02
N THR A 149 -15.24 -2.57 -8.67
CA THR A 149 -14.92 -2.90 -7.28
C THR A 149 -13.51 -2.43 -6.95
N CYS A 150 -13.31 -1.99 -5.72
CA CYS A 150 -11.97 -1.81 -5.16
C CYS A 150 -11.81 -2.68 -3.92
N SER A 151 -10.59 -3.15 -3.74
CA SER A 151 -10.19 -3.89 -2.56
C SER A 151 -9.86 -2.90 -1.44
N GLN A 152 -10.15 -3.29 -0.22
CA GLN A 152 -9.87 -2.50 0.98
C GLN A 152 -9.17 -3.40 1.99
N PHE A 153 -8.10 -2.87 2.57
CA PHE A 153 -7.48 -3.43 3.76
C PHE A 153 -7.99 -2.63 4.96
N MET A 154 -8.66 -3.30 5.89
CA MET A 154 -9.12 -2.72 7.15
C MET A 154 -8.26 -3.26 8.28
N TRP A 155 -7.65 -2.34 9.04
CA TRP A 155 -7.08 -2.66 10.34
C TRP A 155 -8.22 -2.80 11.35
N ASN A 156 -8.42 -4.01 11.87
CA ASN A 156 -9.25 -4.16 13.07
C ASN A 156 -8.39 -3.86 14.29
N TRP A 157 -8.85 -2.92 15.11
CA TRP A 157 -8.29 -2.55 16.43
C TRP A 157 -8.67 -3.57 17.50
#